data_AF-A0A8C1EVN2-F1
#
_entry.id   AF-A0A8C1EVN2-F1
#
_cell.length_a   1.000
_cell.length_b   1.000
_cell.length_c   1.000
_cell.angle_alpha   90.00
_cell.angle_beta   90.00
_cell.angle_gamma   90.00
#
_symmetry.space_group_name_H-M   'P 1'
#
loop_
_entity.id
_entity.type
_entity.pdbx_description
1 polymer ?
#
loop_
_entity_poly.entity_id
_entity_poly.type
_entity_poly.pdbx_seq_one_letter_code
_entity_poly.pdbx_strand_id
1 'polypeptide(L)'
;MSLKGSCADQKVKTCPSGSYMSMSLTTVTQVGGIRTKVKLKYCAGDCQSGSINIGIAITLSVCCDADLCNSQDAPDPSSLVPSGKKCYSCDGQSFSNILSCSGTEDQCISATGSFRGQSVVVKGCVSEYISNTTTSAAQGASHCEGNLCNGV
;
A
#
# COMPACT_ATOMS: atom_id res chain seq x y z
N MET A 1 3.83 20.35 -6.66
CA MET A 1 5.11 19.71 -6.28
C MET A 1 5.04 18.25 -6.70
N SER A 2 5.62 17.91 -7.86
CA SER A 2 5.67 16.52 -8.34
C SER A 2 6.89 15.85 -7.71
N LEU A 3 6.69 14.92 -6.77
CA LEU A 3 7.75 13.96 -6.43
C LEU A 3 7.95 13.01 -7.62
N LYS A 4 8.70 13.48 -8.64
CA LYS A 4 9.30 12.59 -9.64
C LYS A 4 10.57 11.98 -9.03
N GLY A 5 10.41 11.11 -8.05
CA GLY A 5 11.46 10.17 -7.65
C GLY A 5 11.41 8.99 -8.61
N SER A 6 12.00 9.12 -9.80
CA SER A 6 12.21 7.97 -10.67
C SER A 6 13.45 7.22 -10.17
N CYS A 7 13.40 5.89 -10.06
CA CYS A 7 14.59 5.04 -9.94
C CYS A 7 15.41 5.01 -11.25
N ALA A 8 15.42 6.08 -12.05
CA ALA A 8 16.15 6.16 -13.32
C ALA A 8 17.67 6.11 -13.09
N ASP A 9 18.15 6.67 -11.98
CA ASP A 9 19.56 6.64 -11.57
C ASP A 9 19.74 5.76 -10.33
N GLN A 10 19.64 4.44 -10.50
CA GLN A 10 19.81 3.50 -9.40
C GLN A 10 21.24 3.53 -8.87
N LYS A 11 21.40 3.77 -7.57
CA LYS A 11 22.66 3.58 -6.86
C LYS A 11 22.52 2.36 -5.95
N VAL A 12 23.45 1.43 -6.07
CA VAL A 12 23.55 0.31 -5.14
C VAL A 12 23.89 0.86 -3.76
N LYS A 13 23.14 0.44 -2.75
CA LYS A 13 23.36 0.81 -1.36
C LYS A 13 23.36 -0.45 -0.51
N THR A 14 24.42 -0.64 0.26
CA THR A 14 24.46 -1.67 1.29
C THR A 14 23.51 -1.32 2.41
N CYS A 15 22.69 -2.29 2.83
CA CYS A 15 21.73 -2.06 3.88
C CYS A 15 22.39 -1.94 5.26
N PRO A 16 21.88 -1.05 6.14
CA PRO A 16 22.42 -0.90 7.49
C PRO A 16 22.09 -2.13 8.36
N SER A 17 22.84 -2.30 9.46
CA SER A 17 22.57 -3.34 10.46
C SER A 17 21.12 -3.30 10.94
N GLY A 18 20.44 -4.43 10.95
CA GLY A 18 19.02 -4.53 11.31
C GLY A 18 18.04 -4.32 10.13
N SER A 19 18.54 -4.05 8.92
CA SER A 19 17.74 -4.02 7.69
C SER A 19 18.31 -5.00 6.66
N TYR A 20 18.06 -6.28 6.83
CA TYR A 20 18.68 -7.34 6.02
C TYR A 20 17.89 -7.68 4.75
N MET A 21 16.66 -7.17 4.59
CA MET A 21 15.84 -7.42 3.41
C MET A 21 15.79 -6.19 2.52
N SER A 22 15.44 -6.42 1.26
CA SER A 22 15.27 -5.39 0.24
C SER A 22 13.81 -5.33 -0.19
N MET A 23 13.27 -4.12 -0.32
CA MET A 23 11.90 -3.89 -0.76
C MET A 23 11.86 -3.02 -2.02
N SER A 24 10.92 -3.32 -2.91
CA SER A 24 10.49 -2.42 -3.98
C SER A 24 9.00 -2.17 -3.87
N LEU A 25 8.59 -0.91 -4.08
CA LEU A 25 7.21 -0.47 -4.05
C LEU A 25 6.88 0.22 -5.35
N THR A 26 5.67 -0.04 -5.84
CA THR A 26 5.04 0.75 -6.89
C THR A 26 3.68 1.20 -6.39
N THR A 27 3.50 2.51 -6.33
CA THR A 27 2.23 3.15 -5.97
C THR A 27 1.65 3.82 -7.19
N VAL A 28 0.38 3.56 -7.47
CA VAL A 28 -0.41 4.28 -8.46
C VAL A 28 -1.48 5.07 -7.72
N THR A 29 -1.52 6.37 -7.95
CA THR A 29 -2.57 7.25 -7.44
C THR A 29 -3.44 7.75 -8.58
N GLN A 30 -4.74 7.84 -8.34
CA GLN A 30 -5.72 8.35 -9.27
C GLN A 30 -6.65 9.34 -8.56
N VAL A 31 -6.53 10.62 -8.91
CA VAL A 31 -7.34 11.71 -8.33
C VAL A 31 -7.78 12.64 -9.46
N GLY A 32 -9.10 12.87 -9.60
CA GLY A 32 -9.63 13.80 -10.60
C GLY A 32 -9.22 13.48 -12.04
N GLY A 33 -9.09 12.20 -12.39
CA GLY A 33 -8.64 11.75 -13.72
C GLY A 33 -7.12 11.80 -13.95
N ILE A 34 -6.36 12.37 -13.01
CA ILE A 34 -4.89 12.38 -13.08
C ILE A 34 -4.37 11.08 -12.47
N ARG A 35 -3.63 10.30 -13.27
CA ARG A 35 -2.94 9.09 -12.83
C ARG A 35 -1.46 9.37 -12.65
N THR A 36 -0.95 9.15 -11.44
CA THR A 36 0.50 9.27 -11.14
C THR A 36 1.02 7.91 -10.69
N LYS A 37 2.25 7.59 -11.10
CA LYS A 37 2.96 6.39 -10.68
C LYS A 37 4.25 6.79 -9.98
N VAL A 38 4.44 6.27 -8.78
CA VAL A 38 5.65 6.45 -7.97
C VAL A 38 6.26 5.08 -7.71
N LYS A 39 7.59 5.01 -7.77
CA LYS A 39 8.35 3.81 -7.49
C LYS A 39 9.38 4.11 -6.42
N LEU A 40 9.57 3.18 -5.50
CA LEU A 40 10.53 3.32 -4.41
C LEU A 40 11.25 2.01 -4.17
N LYS A 41 12.51 2.11 -3.74
CA LYS A 41 13.33 0.98 -3.31
C LYS A 41 14.06 1.35 -2.04
N TYR A 42 14.07 0.45 -1.07
CA TYR A 42 14.75 0.67 0.20
C TYR A 42 15.09 -0.65 0.90
N CYS A 43 15.96 -0.56 1.89
CA CYS A 43 16.26 -1.65 2.81
C CYS A 43 15.21 -1.71 3.90
N ALA A 44 14.69 -2.89 4.18
CA ALA A 44 13.74 -3.16 5.24
C ALA A 44 14.36 -4.12 6.27
N GLY A 45 13.82 -4.12 7.49
CA GLY A 45 14.09 -5.15 8.49
C GLY A 45 13.51 -6.48 8.06
N ASP A 46 12.54 -6.98 8.82
CA ASP A 46 11.69 -8.06 8.36
C ASP A 46 10.57 -7.50 7.47
N CYS A 47 10.33 -8.10 6.30
CA CYS A 47 9.25 -7.70 5.42
C CYS A 47 8.61 -8.85 4.65
N GLN A 48 7.39 -8.60 4.18
CA GLN A 48 6.67 -9.49 3.29
C GLN A 48 6.09 -8.69 2.12
N SER A 49 5.96 -9.37 0.97
CA SER A 49 5.26 -8.83 -0.19
C SER A 49 3.77 -8.73 0.08
N GLY A 50 3.13 -7.68 -0.43
CA GLY A 50 1.70 -7.46 -0.23
C GLY A 50 1.22 -6.18 -0.91
N SER A 51 -0.08 -5.94 -0.87
CA SER A 51 -0.69 -4.75 -1.44
C SER A 51 -1.71 -4.10 -0.53
N ILE A 52 -1.89 -2.80 -0.73
CA ILE A 52 -2.89 -1.98 -0.07
C ILE A 52 -3.56 -1.09 -1.11
N ASN A 53 -4.88 -1.06 -1.10
CA ASN A 53 -5.71 -0.28 -2.00
C ASN A 53 -6.73 0.52 -1.20
N ILE A 54 -6.62 1.84 -1.22
CA ILE A 54 -7.53 2.76 -0.53
C ILE A 54 -8.47 3.51 -1.49
N GLY A 55 -8.63 3.00 -2.72
CA GLY A 55 -9.49 3.57 -3.76
C GLY A 55 -8.80 4.66 -4.59
N ILE A 56 -8.24 5.70 -3.93
CA ILE A 56 -7.49 6.77 -4.62
C ILE A 56 -6.02 6.42 -4.88
N ALA A 57 -5.53 5.39 -4.19
CA ALA A 57 -4.16 4.92 -4.28
C ALA A 57 -4.11 3.41 -4.08
N ILE A 58 -3.34 2.74 -4.92
CA ILE A 58 -2.99 1.33 -4.76
C ILE A 58 -1.47 1.19 -4.74
N THR A 59 -0.95 0.45 -3.78
CA THR A 59 0.48 0.19 -3.61
C THR A 59 0.71 -1.31 -3.61
N LEU A 60 1.64 -1.77 -4.44
CA LEU A 60 2.20 -3.12 -4.38
C LEU A 60 3.62 -3.03 -3.84
N SER A 61 3.92 -3.89 -2.87
CA SER A 61 5.25 -4.06 -2.30
C SER A 61 5.76 -5.47 -2.58
N VAL A 62 7.02 -5.57 -2.98
CA VAL A 62 7.75 -6.82 -3.18
C VAL A 62 8.96 -6.81 -2.27
N CYS A 63 9.08 -7.83 -1.42
CA CYS A 63 10.16 -8.00 -0.46
C CYS A 63 10.96 -9.27 -0.79
N CYS A 64 12.28 -9.21 -0.60
CA CYS A 64 13.22 -10.31 -0.83
C CYS A 64 14.51 -10.11 -0.02
N ASP A 65 15.27 -11.18 0.18
CA ASP A 65 16.44 -11.22 1.08
C ASP A 65 17.79 -11.45 0.36
N ALA A 66 17.78 -11.68 -0.95
CA ALA A 66 18.99 -11.83 -1.75
C ALA A 66 19.59 -10.48 -2.17
N ASP A 67 20.90 -10.44 -2.41
CA ASP A 67 21.59 -9.25 -2.90
C ASP A 67 20.98 -8.73 -4.20
N LEU A 68 20.67 -7.43 -4.23
CA LEU A 68 20.11 -6.72 -5.40
C LEU A 68 18.80 -7.32 -5.93
N CYS A 69 18.07 -8.11 -5.14
CA CYS A 69 16.84 -8.76 -5.56
C CYS A 69 15.73 -7.76 -5.94
N ASN A 70 15.77 -6.55 -5.39
CA ASN A 70 14.88 -5.44 -5.74
C ASN A 70 15.40 -4.56 -6.90
N SER A 71 16.38 -5.05 -7.69
CA SER A 71 16.89 -4.34 -8.88
C SER A 71 15.80 -4.08 -9.92
N GLN A 72 14.79 -4.95 -9.99
CA GLN A 72 13.56 -4.71 -10.73
C GLN A 72 12.55 -3.92 -9.89
N ASP A 73 11.77 -3.09 -10.54
CA ASP A 73 10.67 -2.38 -9.88
C ASP A 73 9.54 -3.35 -9.57
N ALA A 74 8.84 -3.11 -8.45
CA ALA A 74 7.58 -3.80 -8.19
C ALA A 74 6.61 -3.63 -9.38
N PRO A 75 5.85 -4.67 -9.76
CA PRO A 75 4.89 -4.59 -10.86
C PRO A 75 3.89 -3.45 -10.70
N ASP A 76 3.24 -3.06 -11.80
CA ASP A 76 2.14 -2.11 -11.74
C ASP A 76 0.97 -2.73 -10.96
N PRO A 77 0.56 -2.17 -9.81
CA PRO A 77 -0.56 -2.70 -9.04
C PRO A 77 -1.90 -2.65 -9.79
N SER A 78 -2.04 -1.78 -10.80
CA SER A 78 -3.29 -1.70 -11.58
C SER A 78 -3.54 -2.90 -12.49
N SER A 79 -2.56 -3.80 -12.68
CA SER A 79 -2.74 -5.06 -13.41
C SER A 79 -3.01 -6.25 -12.51
N LEU A 80 -3.17 -6.05 -11.20
CA LEU A 80 -3.49 -7.14 -10.28
C LEU A 80 -4.88 -7.69 -10.59
N VAL A 81 -4.99 -9.02 -10.55
CA VAL A 81 -6.26 -9.73 -10.78
C VAL A 81 -7.17 -9.50 -9.58
N PRO A 82 -8.48 -9.25 -9.75
CA PRO A 82 -9.41 -9.13 -8.64
C PRO A 82 -9.39 -10.36 -7.73
N SER A 83 -9.28 -10.17 -6.42
CA SER A 83 -9.29 -11.27 -5.44
C SER A 83 -10.71 -11.77 -5.12
N GLY A 84 -11.74 -11.03 -5.55
CA GLY A 84 -13.15 -11.29 -5.25
C GLY A 84 -13.62 -10.70 -3.93
N LYS A 85 -12.71 -10.18 -3.08
CA LYS A 85 -13.07 -9.42 -1.88
C LYS A 85 -13.56 -8.02 -2.24
N LYS A 86 -14.44 -7.49 -1.39
CA LYS A 86 -14.97 -6.13 -1.50
C LYS A 86 -14.86 -5.42 -0.15
N CYS A 87 -14.40 -4.18 -0.16
CA CYS A 87 -14.31 -3.33 1.04
C CYS A 87 -14.87 -1.94 0.75
N TYR A 88 -15.19 -1.19 1.80
CA TYR A 88 -15.46 0.24 1.66
C TYR A 88 -14.16 1.02 1.49
N SER A 89 -14.24 2.14 0.78
CA SER A 89 -13.15 3.09 0.55
C SER A 89 -13.65 4.54 0.66
N CYS A 90 -12.71 5.47 0.81
CA CYS A 90 -12.99 6.89 0.93
C CYS A 90 -12.42 7.65 -0.26
N ASP A 91 -13.22 8.50 -0.91
CA ASP A 91 -12.75 9.38 -2.01
C ASP A 91 -12.61 10.86 -1.57
N GLY A 92 -12.74 11.12 -0.27
CA GLY A 92 -12.71 12.46 0.32
C GLY A 92 -14.09 13.13 0.47
N GLN A 93 -15.13 12.63 -0.22
CA GLN A 93 -16.52 13.08 -0.07
C GLN A 93 -17.45 11.96 0.41
N SER A 94 -17.27 10.77 -0.14
CA SER A 94 -17.98 9.54 0.19
C SER A 94 -17.09 8.59 0.98
N PHE A 95 -17.62 8.02 2.05
CA PHE A 95 -16.92 7.09 2.94
C PHE A 95 -17.36 5.63 2.77
N SER A 96 -18.27 5.38 1.81
CA SER A 96 -18.94 4.09 1.59
C SER A 96 -18.84 3.62 0.13
N ASN A 97 -17.83 4.09 -0.61
CA ASN A 97 -17.57 3.59 -1.96
C ASN A 97 -17.14 2.14 -1.92
N ILE A 98 -17.76 1.28 -2.74
CA ILE A 98 -17.38 -0.13 -2.83
C ILE A 98 -16.13 -0.28 -3.70
N LEU A 99 -15.08 -0.79 -3.09
CA LEU A 99 -13.80 -1.10 -3.72
C LEU A 99 -13.69 -2.61 -3.92
N SER A 100 -13.39 -3.01 -5.16
CA SER A 100 -13.01 -4.39 -5.48
C SER A 100 -11.53 -4.60 -5.20
N CYS A 101 -11.23 -5.53 -4.30
CA CYS A 101 -9.86 -5.84 -3.90
C CYS A 101 -9.14 -6.65 -4.98
N SER A 102 -7.81 -6.55 -5.02
CA SER A 102 -6.97 -7.14 -6.06
C SER A 102 -5.74 -7.85 -5.49
N GLY A 103 -5.23 -8.83 -6.22
CA GLY A 103 -4.03 -9.58 -5.84
C GLY A 103 -4.19 -10.30 -4.51
N THR A 104 -3.29 -10.00 -3.57
CA THR A 104 -3.24 -10.60 -2.23
C THR A 104 -4.08 -9.85 -1.20
N GLU A 105 -4.90 -8.88 -1.62
CA GLU A 105 -5.81 -8.17 -0.74
C GLU A 105 -6.98 -9.08 -0.34
N ASP A 106 -6.91 -9.61 0.87
CA ASP A 106 -7.86 -10.56 1.46
C ASP A 106 -8.64 -10.00 2.65
N GLN A 107 -8.21 -8.85 3.19
CA GLN A 107 -8.81 -8.17 4.34
C GLN A 107 -9.24 -6.74 4.00
N CYS A 108 -10.15 -6.20 4.81
CA CYS A 108 -10.48 -4.77 4.78
C CYS A 108 -9.74 -4.03 5.90
N ILE A 109 -9.39 -2.78 5.65
CA ILE A 109 -8.76 -1.88 6.62
C ILE A 109 -9.55 -0.58 6.78
N SER A 110 -9.51 -0.04 7.99
CA SER A 110 -9.91 1.30 8.35
C SER A 110 -8.80 1.93 9.18
N ALA A 111 -8.41 3.18 8.90
CA ALA A 111 -7.48 3.90 9.75
C ALA A 111 -7.87 5.37 9.85
N THR A 112 -7.67 5.95 11.04
CA THR A 112 -7.81 7.37 11.28
C THR A 112 -6.43 8.00 11.48
N GLY A 113 -6.11 9.03 10.71
CA GLY A 113 -4.86 9.78 10.80
C GLY A 113 -5.10 11.28 10.82
N SER A 114 -4.04 12.06 11.00
CA SER A 114 -4.10 13.52 10.90
C SER A 114 -3.22 13.99 9.74
N PHE A 115 -3.79 14.71 8.78
CA PHE A 115 -3.05 15.35 7.70
C PHE A 115 -3.28 16.86 7.77
N ARG A 116 -2.19 17.64 7.93
CA ARG A 116 -2.24 19.11 8.11
C ARG A 116 -3.19 19.57 9.24
N GLY A 117 -3.25 18.81 10.33
CA GLY A 117 -4.10 19.10 11.48
C GLY A 117 -5.58 18.73 11.31
N GLN A 118 -5.98 18.17 10.16
CA GLN A 118 -7.32 17.64 9.94
C GLN A 118 -7.32 16.12 10.13
N SER A 119 -8.33 15.61 10.83
CA SER A 119 -8.57 14.17 10.94
C SER A 119 -9.03 13.63 9.58
N VAL A 120 -8.37 12.58 9.10
CA VAL A 120 -8.66 11.92 7.83
C VAL A 120 -8.90 10.44 8.13
N VAL A 121 -10.01 9.92 7.61
CA VAL A 121 -10.32 8.49 7.63
C VAL A 121 -9.96 7.89 6.29
N VAL A 122 -9.23 6.78 6.31
CA VAL A 122 -8.94 5.97 5.13
C VAL A 122 -9.55 4.59 5.32
N LYS A 123 -10.15 4.08 4.25
CA LYS A 123 -10.71 2.73 4.19
C LYS A 123 -10.24 2.07 2.90
N GLY A 124 -10.09 0.74 2.92
CA GLY A 124 -9.65 0.03 1.73
C GLY A 124 -9.50 -1.47 1.91
N CYS A 125 -8.87 -2.05 0.90
CA CYS A 125 -8.42 -3.43 0.86
C CYS A 125 -6.94 -3.51 1.26
N VAL A 126 -6.55 -4.58 1.93
CA VAL A 126 -5.17 -4.77 2.40
C VAL A 126 -4.84 -6.27 2.46
N SER A 127 -3.58 -6.62 2.24
CA SER A 127 -3.06 -7.95 2.56
C SER A 127 -2.78 -8.10 4.06
N GLU A 128 -3.02 -9.29 4.62
CA GLU A 128 -2.81 -9.63 6.04
C GLU A 128 -1.52 -9.06 6.68
N TYR A 129 -0.36 -9.24 6.05
CA TYR A 129 0.90 -8.74 6.63
C TYR A 129 0.90 -7.21 6.84
N ILE A 130 0.42 -6.47 5.83
CA ILE A 130 0.36 -5.00 5.87
C ILE A 130 -0.69 -4.56 6.89
N SER A 131 -1.79 -5.28 7.02
CA SER A 131 -2.84 -4.96 7.98
C SER A 131 -2.31 -5.07 9.42
N ASN A 132 -1.66 -6.18 9.76
CA ASN A 132 -1.04 -6.44 11.06
C ASN A 132 0.03 -5.40 11.41
N THR A 133 0.87 -5.05 10.43
CA THR A 133 1.90 -4.01 10.61
C THR A 133 1.27 -2.64 10.85
N THR A 134 0.23 -2.30 10.10
CA THR A 134 -0.45 -0.99 10.20
C THR A 134 -1.20 -0.83 11.51
N THR A 135 -1.93 -1.87 11.95
CA THR A 135 -2.64 -1.85 13.25
C THR A 135 -1.69 -1.78 14.42
N SER A 136 -0.52 -2.43 14.32
CA SER A 136 0.53 -2.34 15.35
C SER A 136 1.15 -0.93 15.43
N ALA A 137 1.27 -0.24 14.30
CA ALA A 137 1.92 1.07 14.23
C ALA A 137 0.99 2.26 14.48
N ALA A 138 -0.31 2.13 14.18
CA ALA A 138 -1.28 3.22 14.25
C ALA A 138 -2.43 2.88 15.21
N GLN A 139 -2.50 3.58 16.35
CA GLN A 139 -3.52 3.39 17.40
C GLN A 139 -4.98 3.55 16.92
N GLY A 140 -5.21 4.11 15.72
CA GLY A 140 -6.52 4.30 15.12
C GLY A 140 -6.78 3.41 13.90
N ALA A 141 -5.95 2.38 13.66
CA ALA A 141 -6.12 1.43 12.56
C ALA A 141 -6.76 0.12 13.04
N SER A 142 -7.70 -0.40 12.27
CA SER A 142 -8.34 -1.69 12.46
C SER A 142 -8.47 -2.42 11.13
N HIS A 143 -8.46 -3.75 11.18
CA HIS A 143 -8.73 -4.59 10.02
C HIS A 143 -9.82 -5.61 10.35
N CYS A 144 -10.42 -6.18 9.32
CA CYS A 144 -11.44 -7.21 9.46
C CYS A 144 -11.48 -8.13 8.25
N GLU A 145 -11.98 -9.34 8.47
CA GLU A 145 -12.21 -10.34 7.43
C GLU A 145 -13.68 -10.41 7.04
N GLY A 146 -13.93 -10.41 5.73
CA GLY A 146 -15.29 -10.46 5.18
C GLY A 146 -15.55 -9.31 4.23
N ASN A 147 -16.58 -9.46 3.40
CA ASN A 147 -16.95 -8.41 2.45
C ASN A 147 -17.60 -7.24 3.18
N LEU A 148 -17.14 -6.03 2.88
CA LEU A 148 -17.69 -4.77 3.36
C LEU A 148 -17.70 -4.65 4.90
N CYS A 149 -16.85 -5.41 5.59
CA CYS A 149 -16.81 -5.46 7.05
C CYS A 149 -16.31 -4.15 7.69
N ASN A 150 -15.60 -3.32 6.91
CA ASN A 150 -15.12 -2.00 7.33
C ASN A 150 -16.20 -0.90 7.18
N GLY A 151 -17.47 -1.27 7.27
CA GLY A 151 -18.62 -0.36 7.16
C GLY A 151 -18.94 0.46 8.41
N VAL A 152 -18.23 0.19 9.51
CA VAL A 152 -18.36 0.90 10.80
C VAL A 152 -17.74 2.28 10.74
#